data_AF-A0A5Z6EEA8-F1
#
_entry.id   AF-A0A5Z6EEA8-F1
#
_cell.length_a   1.000
_cell.length_b   1.000
_cell.length_c   1.000
_cell.angle_alpha   90.00
_cell.angle_beta   90.00
_cell.angle_gamma   90.00
#
_symmetry.space_group_name_H-M   'P 1'
#
loop_
_entity.id
_entity.type
_entity.pdbx_description
1 polymer ?
#
loop_
_entity_poly.entity_id
_entity_poly.type
_entity_poly.pdbx_seq_one_letter_code
_entity_poly.pdbx_strand_id
1 'polypeptide(L)'
;MRAKGKKFKKRYLVIILILLVGGMAGWRMLNAPLPTYQTLIVRPGDLEQSVLATGKLDALRKVDVGAQVSGQLKTLLVSIGDNVKKDQLLGVIDPDQAENQIKEVEATLMELNAERQQAAAELKLARVTLARQQQLAKTQAVSQQDLDTAATEMAVKQARIGTIDAQIKRNRASLDTAKTNLEYTRIVAPMAGEVTQITTLQGQTVIAA
;
A
#
# COMPACT_ATOMS: atom_id res chain seq x y z
N MET A 1 -111.89 -70.21 -0.35
CA MET A 1 -110.90 -70.54 -1.41
C MET A 1 -110.20 -69.27 -1.88
N ARG A 2 -108.85 -69.27 -1.81
CA ARG A 2 -107.76 -68.61 -2.58
C ARG A 2 -108.06 -67.40 -3.50
N ALA A 3 -107.19 -66.43 -3.79
CA ALA A 3 -105.96 -65.83 -3.25
C ALA A 3 -105.44 -64.83 -4.33
N LYS A 4 -105.07 -63.58 -3.96
CA LYS A 4 -103.92 -62.77 -4.47
C LYS A 4 -104.18 -61.26 -4.39
N GLY A 5 -103.88 -60.69 -3.22
CA GLY A 5 -103.87 -59.26 -2.96
C GLY A 5 -102.53 -58.57 -3.24
N LYS A 6 -102.59 -57.23 -3.27
CA LYS A 6 -101.52 -56.28 -2.90
C LYS A 6 -100.24 -56.17 -3.77
N LYS A 7 -100.28 -56.37 -5.09
CA LYS A 7 -99.12 -56.08 -5.98
C LYS A 7 -99.29 -54.91 -6.97
N PHE A 8 -100.50 -54.47 -7.32
CA PHE A 8 -100.71 -53.40 -8.32
C PHE A 8 -100.57 -51.96 -7.76
N LYS A 9 -101.08 -51.66 -6.56
CA LYS A 9 -100.93 -50.33 -5.93
C LYS A 9 -99.48 -50.01 -5.53
N LYS A 10 -98.66 -51.02 -5.19
CA LYS A 10 -97.22 -50.85 -4.91
C LYS A 10 -96.41 -50.48 -6.15
N ARG A 11 -96.80 -50.96 -7.35
CA ARG A 11 -96.08 -50.67 -8.60
C ARG A 11 -96.24 -49.21 -9.05
N TYR A 12 -97.44 -48.64 -8.94
CA TYR A 12 -97.67 -47.21 -9.21
C TYR A 12 -96.96 -46.30 -8.23
N LEU A 13 -96.90 -46.68 -6.95
CA LEU A 13 -96.18 -45.92 -5.92
C LEU A 13 -94.67 -45.92 -6.17
N VAL A 14 -94.12 -47.03 -6.66
CA VAL A 14 -92.71 -47.12 -7.08
C VAL A 14 -92.43 -46.30 -8.35
N ILE A 15 -93.35 -46.28 -9.33
CA ILE A 15 -93.19 -45.47 -10.55
C ILE A 15 -93.24 -43.96 -10.24
N ILE A 16 -94.15 -43.53 -9.35
CA ILE A 16 -94.22 -42.13 -8.89
C ILE A 16 -92.94 -41.76 -8.12
N LEU A 17 -92.42 -42.66 -7.27
CA LEU A 17 -91.16 -42.44 -6.56
C LEU A 17 -89.98 -42.32 -7.53
N ILE A 18 -89.92 -43.15 -8.57
CA ILE A 18 -88.87 -43.09 -9.61
C ILE A 18 -89.00 -41.80 -10.44
N LEU A 19 -90.21 -41.34 -10.75
CA LEU A 19 -90.44 -40.05 -11.42
C LEU A 19 -90.08 -38.86 -10.52
N LEU A 20 -90.36 -38.94 -9.22
CA LEU A 20 -89.98 -37.90 -8.25
C LEU A 20 -88.47 -37.86 -8.04
N VAL A 21 -87.82 -39.01 -7.89
CA VAL A 21 -86.35 -39.10 -7.75
C VAL A 21 -85.66 -38.72 -9.06
N GLY A 22 -86.19 -39.15 -10.21
CA GLY A 22 -85.69 -38.77 -11.53
C GLY A 22 -85.88 -37.28 -11.82
N GLY A 23 -87.02 -36.71 -11.43
CA GLY A 23 -87.31 -35.27 -11.52
C GLY A 23 -86.43 -34.44 -10.59
N MET A 24 -86.20 -34.91 -9.36
CA MET A 24 -85.33 -34.23 -8.38
C MET A 24 -83.85 -34.34 -8.76
N ALA A 25 -83.40 -35.49 -9.27
CA ALA A 25 -82.04 -35.68 -9.78
C ALA A 25 -81.81 -34.86 -11.06
N GLY A 26 -82.77 -34.84 -11.98
CA GLY A 26 -82.76 -33.98 -13.16
C GLY A 26 -82.71 -32.50 -12.78
N TRP A 27 -83.54 -32.07 -11.83
CA TRP A 27 -83.55 -30.67 -11.39
C TRP A 27 -82.25 -30.27 -10.67
N ARG A 28 -81.65 -31.16 -9.87
CA ARG A 28 -80.35 -30.90 -9.22
C ARG A 28 -79.17 -30.89 -10.20
N MET A 29 -79.25 -31.68 -11.27
CA MET A 29 -78.23 -31.73 -12.31
C MET A 29 -78.33 -30.53 -13.26
N LEU A 30 -79.55 -30.04 -13.54
CA LEU A 30 -79.77 -28.81 -14.31
C LEU A 30 -79.51 -27.52 -13.50
N ASN A 31 -79.73 -27.52 -12.18
CA ASN A 31 -79.45 -26.38 -11.29
C ASN A 31 -78.11 -26.49 -10.54
N ALA A 32 -77.14 -27.26 -11.05
CA ALA A 32 -75.80 -27.23 -10.49
C ALA A 32 -75.20 -25.83 -10.71
N PRO A 33 -74.85 -25.07 -9.66
CA PRO A 33 -74.33 -23.72 -9.82
C PRO A 33 -73.01 -23.79 -10.58
N LEU A 34 -72.95 -23.09 -11.72
CA LEU A 34 -71.74 -23.02 -12.54
C LEU A 34 -70.62 -22.41 -11.69
N PRO A 35 -69.42 -23.00 -11.69
CA PRO A 35 -68.30 -22.47 -10.92
C PRO A 35 -67.98 -21.06 -11.41
N THR A 36 -68.11 -20.09 -10.53
CA THR A 36 -67.80 -18.69 -10.83
C THR A 36 -66.33 -18.44 -10.56
N TYR A 37 -65.58 -18.04 -11.59
CA TYR A 37 -64.15 -17.74 -11.49
C TYR A 37 -63.94 -16.23 -11.43
N GLN A 38 -63.02 -15.81 -10.56
CA GLN A 38 -62.53 -14.44 -10.59
C GLN A 38 -61.46 -14.36 -11.68
N THR A 39 -61.72 -13.58 -12.73
CA THR A 39 -60.77 -13.33 -13.82
C THR A 39 -60.44 -11.84 -13.90
N LEU A 40 -59.25 -11.53 -14.41
CA LEU A 40 -58.77 -10.17 -14.62
C LEU A 40 -58.22 -10.06 -16.05
N ILE A 41 -58.40 -8.90 -16.68
CA ILE A 41 -57.85 -8.62 -18.01
C ILE A 41 -56.38 -8.27 -17.86
N VAL A 42 -55.49 -9.07 -18.45
CA VAL A 42 -54.05 -8.79 -18.49
C VAL A 42 -53.71 -7.87 -19.66
N ARG A 43 -52.74 -6.98 -19.45
CA ARG A 43 -52.19 -6.09 -20.48
C ARG A 43 -50.68 -6.28 -20.58
N PRO A 44 -50.08 -6.15 -21.77
CA PRO A 44 -48.64 -6.05 -21.88
C PRO A 44 -48.13 -4.84 -21.09
N GLY A 45 -47.08 -5.04 -20.31
CA GLY A 45 -46.41 -4.02 -19.52
C GLY A 45 -45.07 -4.56 -19.03
N ASP A 46 -44.16 -3.65 -18.69
CA ASP A 46 -42.83 -4.04 -18.23
C ASP A 46 -42.93 -4.63 -16.81
N LEU A 47 -42.32 -5.79 -16.62
CA LEU A 47 -42.20 -6.45 -15.33
C LEU A 47 -40.77 -6.28 -14.84
N GLU A 48 -40.58 -5.44 -13.83
CA GLU A 48 -39.28 -5.25 -13.19
C GLU A 48 -39.17 -6.13 -11.95
N GLN A 49 -38.09 -6.91 -11.87
CA GLN A 49 -37.75 -7.68 -10.68
C GLN A 49 -36.52 -7.07 -10.03
N SER A 50 -36.71 -6.42 -8.89
CA SER A 50 -35.61 -5.89 -8.09
C SER A 50 -35.10 -6.95 -7.10
N VAL A 51 -33.78 -7.04 -6.95
CA VAL A 51 -33.13 -7.86 -5.93
C VAL A 51 -32.51 -6.92 -4.90
N LEU A 52 -32.92 -7.05 -3.65
CA LEU A 52 -32.33 -6.30 -2.55
C LEU A 52 -31.00 -6.96 -2.17
N ALA A 53 -29.92 -6.18 -2.23
CA ALA A 53 -28.59 -6.60 -1.80
C ALA A 53 -28.00 -5.52 -0.87
N THR A 54 -27.38 -5.96 0.21
CA THR A 54 -26.62 -5.09 1.11
C THR A 54 -25.22 -4.88 0.54
N GLY A 55 -24.87 -3.62 0.23
CA GLY A 55 -23.53 -3.24 -0.19
C GLY A 55 -22.81 -2.44 0.89
N LYS A 56 -21.48 -2.59 0.98
CA LYS A 56 -20.63 -1.72 1.80
C LYS A 56 -19.98 -0.66 0.89
N LEU A 57 -20.01 0.60 1.32
CA LEU A 57 -19.28 1.69 0.68
C LEU A 57 -17.89 1.85 1.33
N ASP A 58 -16.88 2.11 0.52
CA ASP A 58 -15.51 2.38 0.97
C ASP A 58 -14.85 3.44 0.07
N ALA A 59 -13.73 3.99 0.50
CA ALA A 59 -12.97 4.96 -0.26
C ALA A 59 -12.43 4.34 -1.56
N LEU A 60 -12.40 5.14 -2.63
CA LEU A 60 -11.83 4.70 -3.92
C LEU A 60 -10.34 4.36 -3.79
N ARG A 61 -9.60 5.11 -2.96
CA ARG A 61 -8.18 4.88 -2.65
C ARG A 61 -7.97 5.19 -1.17
N LYS A 62 -7.36 4.24 -0.45
CA LYS A 62 -6.99 4.38 0.96
C LYS A 62 -5.54 3.93 1.12
N VAL A 63 -4.75 4.71 1.87
CA VAL A 63 -3.35 4.41 2.16
C VAL A 63 -3.10 4.64 3.65
N ASP A 64 -2.52 3.65 4.30
CA ASP A 64 -2.07 3.77 5.69
C ASP A 64 -0.62 4.27 5.68
N VAL A 65 -0.39 5.44 6.26
CA VAL A 65 0.95 6.08 6.32
C VAL A 65 1.63 5.68 7.62
N GLY A 66 2.76 4.97 7.50
CA GLY A 66 3.61 4.55 8.62
C GLY A 66 4.97 5.25 8.64
N ALA A 67 5.78 4.91 9.64
CA ALA A 67 7.15 5.39 9.78
C ALA A 67 8.16 4.28 9.51
N GLN A 68 9.28 4.63 8.86
CA GLN A 68 10.38 3.70 8.61
C GLN A 68 11.47 3.75 9.68
N VAL A 69 11.44 4.76 10.55
CA VAL A 69 12.40 4.95 11.64
C VAL A 69 11.69 4.94 12.99
N SER A 70 12.35 4.38 14.00
CA SER A 70 11.86 4.36 15.37
C SER A 70 12.19 5.67 16.07
N GLY A 71 11.29 6.16 16.90
CA GLY A 71 11.48 7.38 17.67
C GLY A 71 10.18 7.92 18.27
N GLN A 72 10.28 8.99 19.06
CA GLN A 72 9.09 9.66 19.59
C GLN A 72 8.50 10.59 18.54
N LEU A 73 7.17 10.55 18.35
CA LEU A 73 6.47 11.51 17.50
C LEU A 73 6.45 12.89 18.18
N LYS A 74 7.36 13.78 17.77
CA LYS A 74 7.58 15.09 18.39
C LYS A 74 6.47 16.08 18.05
N THR A 75 6.00 16.06 16.80
CA THR A 75 4.97 16.98 16.33
C THR A 75 4.07 16.32 15.29
N LEU A 76 2.77 16.57 15.40
CA LEU A 76 1.75 16.21 14.42
C LEU A 76 1.08 17.49 13.93
N LEU A 77 1.10 17.75 12.63
CA LEU A 77 0.68 19.02 12.02
C LEU A 77 -0.73 18.98 11.42
N VAL A 78 -1.38 17.81 11.46
CA VAL A 78 -2.69 17.58 10.85
C VAL A 78 -3.66 16.98 11.85
N SER A 79 -4.95 17.28 11.66
CA SER A 79 -6.07 16.73 12.42
C SER A 79 -6.94 15.84 11.53
N ILE A 80 -7.77 15.02 12.16
CA ILE A 80 -8.78 14.22 11.45
C ILE A 80 -9.75 15.16 10.74
N GLY A 81 -10.01 14.92 9.46
CA GLY A 81 -10.84 15.76 8.59
C GLY A 81 -10.09 16.83 7.79
N ASP A 82 -8.78 16.99 8.02
CA ASP A 82 -7.99 17.94 7.24
C ASP A 82 -7.72 17.41 5.82
N ASN A 83 -7.81 18.32 4.84
CA ASN A 83 -7.42 18.03 3.46
C ASN A 83 -5.92 18.28 3.28
N VAL A 84 -5.21 17.27 2.79
CA VAL A 84 -3.77 17.29 2.56
C VAL A 84 -3.44 17.15 1.07
N LYS A 85 -2.34 17.78 0.67
CA LYS A 85 -1.77 17.63 -0.68
C LYS A 85 -0.70 16.54 -0.67
N LYS A 86 -0.39 16.02 -1.85
CA LYS A 86 0.76 15.12 -2.03
C LYS A 86 2.05 15.81 -1.56
N ASP A 87 2.91 15.06 -0.88
CA ASP A 87 4.20 15.47 -0.31
C ASP A 87 4.09 16.52 0.81
N GLN A 88 2.88 16.78 1.32
CA GLN A 88 2.66 17.65 2.48
C GLN A 88 3.17 16.98 3.76
N LEU A 89 3.87 17.75 4.59
CA LEU A 89 4.34 17.30 5.90
C LEU A 89 3.16 17.09 6.86
N LEU A 90 3.06 15.88 7.41
CA LEU A 90 2.02 15.45 8.33
C LEU A 90 2.53 15.44 9.78
N GLY A 91 3.76 14.99 9.99
CA GLY A 91 4.35 14.85 11.31
C GLY A 91 5.87 14.72 11.27
N VAL A 92 6.50 14.88 12.43
CA VAL A 92 7.95 14.80 12.60
C VAL A 92 8.26 13.91 13.81
N ILE A 93 9.04 12.88 13.56
CA ILE A 93 9.68 12.03 14.56
C ILE A 93 10.96 12.71 15.04
N ASP A 94 11.34 12.51 16.29
CA ASP A 94 12.53 13.12 16.88
C ASP A 94 13.80 12.86 16.03
N PRO A 95 14.39 13.91 15.42
CA PRO A 95 15.47 13.75 14.45
C PRO A 95 16.87 13.71 15.09
N ASP A 96 16.97 13.95 16.39
CA ASP A 96 18.24 14.19 17.09
C ASP A 96 19.28 13.09 16.84
N GLN A 97 18.86 11.81 16.81
CA GLN A 97 19.75 10.69 16.52
C GLN A 97 20.29 10.74 15.08
N ALA A 98 19.43 11.02 14.09
CA ALA A 98 19.82 11.11 12.69
C ALA A 98 20.73 12.33 12.43
N GLU A 99 20.43 13.47 13.06
CA GLU A 99 21.27 14.67 12.98
C GLU A 99 22.66 14.43 13.58
N ASN A 100 22.74 13.73 14.71
CA ASN A 100 24.01 13.39 15.33
C ASN A 100 24.83 12.44 14.43
N GLN A 101 24.17 11.48 13.78
CA GLN A 101 24.83 10.59 12.82
C GLN A 101 25.39 11.35 11.62
N ILE A 102 24.66 12.35 11.11
CA ILE A 102 25.14 13.22 10.03
C ILE A 102 26.40 13.97 10.47
N LYS A 103 26.38 14.59 11.65
CA LYS A 103 27.53 15.32 12.21
C LYS A 103 28.75 14.41 12.35
N GLU A 104 28.56 13.17 12.80
CA GLU A 104 29.64 12.19 12.92
C GLU A 104 30.27 11.88 11.55
N VAL A 105 29.44 11.59 10.53
CA VAL A 105 29.94 11.28 9.18
C VAL A 105 30.61 12.49 8.53
N GLU A 106 30.08 13.69 8.75
CA GLU A 106 30.69 14.94 8.29
C GLU A 106 32.07 15.17 8.93
N ALA A 107 32.23 14.88 10.22
CA ALA A 107 33.51 14.94 10.91
C ALA A 107 34.51 13.93 10.32
N THR A 108 34.09 12.70 10.05
CA THR A 108 34.94 11.70 9.38
C THR A 108 35.35 12.13 7.98
N LEU A 109 34.45 12.78 7.22
CA LEU A 109 34.80 13.33 5.91
C LEU A 109 35.82 14.47 6.04
N MET A 110 35.68 15.33 7.05
CA MET A 110 36.65 16.40 7.33
C MET A 110 38.04 15.82 7.64
N GLU A 111 38.11 14.78 8.46
CA GLU A 111 39.35 14.05 8.77
C GLU A 111 40.01 13.49 7.51
N LEU A 112 39.26 12.77 6.66
CA LEU A 112 39.79 12.22 5.41
C LEU A 112 40.25 13.30 4.43
N ASN A 113 39.55 14.44 4.38
CA ASN A 113 39.97 15.56 3.55
C ASN A 113 41.30 16.15 4.04
N ALA A 114 41.50 16.24 5.36
CA ALA A 114 42.78 16.67 5.94
C ALA A 114 43.89 15.66 5.65
N GLU A 115 43.62 14.35 5.78
CA GLU A 115 44.58 13.30 5.43
C GLU A 115 44.95 13.34 3.94
N ARG A 116 43.97 13.57 3.07
CA ARG A 116 44.19 13.77 1.63
C ARG A 116 45.10 14.96 1.36
N GLN A 117 44.89 16.07 2.07
CA GLN A 117 45.70 17.27 1.94
C GLN A 117 47.15 17.01 2.36
N GLN A 118 47.37 16.25 3.45
CA GLN A 118 48.69 15.80 3.85
C GLN A 118 49.34 14.92 2.77
N ALA A 119 48.62 13.91 2.27
CA ALA A 119 49.12 13.02 1.22
C ALA A 119 49.45 13.78 -0.09
N ALA A 120 48.68 14.83 -0.42
CA ALA A 120 48.95 15.69 -1.55
C ALA A 120 50.26 16.51 -1.37
N ALA A 121 50.55 16.96 -0.15
CA ALA A 121 51.82 17.61 0.16
C ALA A 121 53.01 16.63 0.04
N GLU A 122 52.87 15.41 0.55
CA GLU A 122 53.87 14.35 0.39
C GLU A 122 54.14 14.01 -1.09
N LEU A 123 53.08 13.89 -1.90
CA LEU A 123 53.21 13.67 -3.34
C LEU A 123 53.92 14.83 -4.03
N LYS A 124 53.61 16.08 -3.64
CA LYS A 124 54.29 17.26 -4.20
C LYS A 124 55.79 17.23 -3.90
N LEU A 125 56.17 16.86 -2.68
CA LEU A 125 57.57 16.68 -2.29
C LEU A 125 58.24 15.58 -3.13
N ALA A 126 57.63 14.40 -3.25
CA ALA A 126 58.15 13.30 -4.05
C ALA A 126 58.32 13.69 -5.52
N ARG A 127 57.36 14.41 -6.10
CA ARG A 127 57.41 14.91 -7.48
C ARG A 127 58.56 15.90 -7.69
N VAL A 128 58.77 16.84 -6.78
CA VAL A 128 59.88 17.80 -6.84
C VAL A 128 61.23 17.08 -6.70
N THR A 129 61.32 16.10 -5.80
CA THR A 129 62.53 15.28 -5.63
C THR A 129 62.83 14.48 -6.90
N LEU A 130 61.86 13.80 -7.49
CA LEU A 130 62.04 13.08 -8.75
C LEU A 130 62.52 14.01 -9.87
N ALA A 131 61.88 15.17 -10.04
CA ALA A 131 62.27 16.14 -11.08
C ALA A 131 63.73 16.63 -10.88
N ARG A 132 64.13 16.86 -9.63
CA ARG A 132 65.51 17.21 -9.28
C ARG A 132 66.50 16.08 -9.57
N GLN A 133 66.17 14.84 -9.17
CA GLN A 133 67.02 13.67 -9.47
C GLN A 133 67.15 13.45 -10.98
N GLN A 134 66.07 13.59 -11.74
CA GLN A 134 66.08 13.49 -13.21
C GLN A 134 67.00 14.53 -13.85
N GLN A 135 67.06 15.75 -13.31
CA GLN A 135 67.96 16.78 -13.83
C GLN A 135 69.43 16.45 -13.52
N LEU A 136 69.73 15.95 -12.32
CA LEU A 136 71.09 15.53 -11.93
C LEU A 136 71.57 14.28 -12.67
N ALA A 137 70.64 13.40 -13.06
CA ALA A 137 70.95 12.20 -13.83
C ALA A 137 71.48 12.52 -15.24
N LYS A 138 70.98 13.61 -15.85
CA LYS A 138 71.49 14.10 -17.15
C LYS A 138 72.96 14.50 -17.08
N THR A 139 73.41 14.97 -15.92
CA THR A 139 74.82 15.30 -15.65
C THR A 139 75.60 14.13 -15.05
N GLN A 140 75.06 12.90 -15.07
CA GLN A 140 75.66 11.68 -14.50
C GLN A 140 76.02 11.81 -13.00
N ALA A 141 75.35 12.70 -12.27
CA ALA A 141 75.66 12.99 -10.87
C ALA A 141 74.92 12.08 -9.86
N VAL A 142 74.02 11.21 -10.33
CA VAL A 142 73.20 10.31 -9.50
C VAL A 142 73.07 8.95 -10.18
N SER A 143 72.89 7.89 -9.39
CA SER A 143 72.76 6.52 -9.92
C SER A 143 71.37 6.28 -10.53
N GLN A 144 71.25 5.28 -11.43
CA GLN A 144 69.94 4.86 -11.93
C GLN A 144 69.04 4.30 -10.80
N GLN A 145 69.64 3.63 -9.82
CA GLN A 145 68.92 3.11 -8.65
C GLN A 145 68.22 4.23 -7.87
N ASP A 146 68.85 5.40 -7.72
CA ASP A 146 68.24 6.55 -7.03
C ASP A 146 67.07 7.14 -7.81
N LEU A 147 67.15 7.16 -9.16
CA LEU A 147 66.05 7.59 -10.02
C LEU A 147 64.86 6.66 -9.92
N ASP A 148 65.10 5.35 -10.00
CA ASP A 148 64.05 4.34 -9.90
C ASP A 148 63.38 4.38 -8.53
N THR A 149 64.16 4.59 -7.46
CA THR A 149 63.64 4.77 -6.10
C THR A 149 62.75 6.01 -6.00
N ALA A 150 63.19 7.17 -6.53
CA ALA A 150 62.37 8.39 -6.51
C ALA A 150 61.11 8.27 -7.37
N ALA A 151 61.19 7.55 -8.51
CA ALA A 151 60.06 7.34 -9.42
C ALA A 151 59.01 6.43 -8.78
N THR A 152 59.44 5.33 -8.17
CA THR A 152 58.57 4.40 -7.45
C THR A 152 57.96 5.05 -6.21
N GLU A 153 58.72 5.85 -5.46
CA GLU A 153 58.20 6.60 -4.32
C GLU A 153 57.09 7.57 -4.73
N MET A 154 57.28 8.35 -5.80
CA MET A 154 56.23 9.21 -6.34
C MET A 154 54.98 8.40 -6.72
N ALA A 155 55.15 7.25 -7.38
CA ALA A 155 54.04 6.38 -7.74
C ALA A 155 53.28 5.84 -6.52
N VAL A 156 53.99 5.44 -5.45
CA VAL A 156 53.39 5.01 -4.18
C VAL A 156 52.58 6.14 -3.53
N LYS A 157 53.14 7.36 -3.48
CA LYS A 157 52.43 8.53 -2.93
C LYS A 157 51.19 8.90 -3.77
N GLN A 158 51.26 8.74 -5.09
CA GLN A 158 50.14 8.96 -5.99
C GLN A 158 49.03 7.92 -5.76
N ALA A 159 49.39 6.64 -5.59
CA ALA A 159 48.45 5.57 -5.27
C ALA A 159 47.76 5.80 -3.91
N ARG A 160 48.50 6.29 -2.91
CA ARG A 160 47.96 6.64 -1.59
C ARG A 160 46.81 7.65 -1.67
N ILE A 161 46.93 8.69 -2.52
CA ILE A 161 45.83 9.63 -2.76
C ILE A 161 44.62 8.92 -3.33
N GLY A 162 44.81 8.01 -4.29
CA GLY A 162 43.72 7.22 -4.87
C GLY A 162 42.99 6.37 -3.82
N THR A 163 43.71 5.79 -2.86
CA THR A 163 43.11 5.06 -1.74
C THR A 163 42.27 5.97 -0.84
N ILE A 164 42.77 7.16 -0.50
CA ILE A 164 42.02 8.15 0.32
C ILE A 164 40.80 8.66 -0.45
N ASP A 165 40.92 8.91 -1.76
CA ASP A 165 39.81 9.32 -2.61
C ASP A 165 38.68 8.27 -2.64
N ALA A 166 39.04 6.98 -2.66
CA ALA A 166 38.07 5.89 -2.57
C ALA A 166 37.37 5.87 -1.19
N GLN A 167 38.10 6.13 -0.10
CA GLN A 167 37.52 6.22 1.25
C GLN A 167 36.57 7.42 1.37
N ILE A 168 36.94 8.59 0.83
CA ILE A 168 36.08 9.78 0.78
C ILE A 168 34.81 9.46 -0.01
N LYS A 169 34.92 8.79 -1.17
CA LYS A 169 33.76 8.41 -1.98
C LYS A 169 32.82 7.46 -1.23
N ARG A 170 33.38 6.47 -0.51
CA ARG A 170 32.60 5.57 0.35
C ARG A 170 31.86 6.35 1.45
N ASN A 171 32.55 7.23 2.17
CA ASN A 171 31.93 7.99 3.26
C ASN A 171 30.93 9.04 2.78
N ARG A 172 31.06 9.54 1.55
CA ARG A 172 30.00 10.36 0.92
C ARG A 172 28.72 9.55 0.72
N ALA A 173 28.83 8.29 0.27
CA ALA A 173 27.65 7.41 0.17
C ALA A 173 27.04 7.12 1.55
N SER A 174 27.88 6.97 2.59
CA SER A 174 27.40 6.87 3.97
C SER A 174 26.67 8.14 4.44
N LEU A 175 27.15 9.33 4.04
CA LEU A 175 26.49 10.60 4.33
C LEU A 175 25.11 10.68 3.66
N ASP A 176 24.99 10.25 2.41
CA ASP A 176 23.71 10.23 1.69
C ASP A 176 22.72 9.25 2.34
N THR A 177 23.22 8.12 2.87
CA THR A 177 22.43 7.19 3.67
C THR A 177 21.95 7.84 4.97
N ALA A 178 22.83 8.55 5.68
CA ALA A 178 22.47 9.25 6.91
C ALA A 178 21.44 10.36 6.67
N LYS A 179 21.54 11.08 5.55
CA LYS A 179 20.55 12.09 5.12
C LYS A 179 19.20 11.47 4.77
N THR A 180 19.20 10.35 4.05
CA THR A 180 17.96 9.60 3.75
C THR A 180 17.25 9.18 5.05
N ASN A 181 18.01 8.71 6.05
CA ASN A 181 17.43 8.36 7.35
C ASN A 181 16.84 9.58 8.08
N LEU A 182 17.46 10.76 7.95
CA LEU A 182 16.88 12.00 8.46
C LEU A 182 15.58 12.35 7.72
N GLU A 183 15.50 12.15 6.40
CA GLU A 183 14.25 12.39 5.66
C GLU A 183 13.12 11.48 6.14
N TYR A 184 13.41 10.23 6.49
CA TYR A 184 12.41 9.30 7.05
C TYR A 184 11.85 9.72 8.42
N THR A 185 12.49 10.64 9.13
CA THR A 185 11.91 11.25 10.34
C THR A 185 10.71 12.16 10.01
N ARG A 186 10.60 12.61 8.76
CA ARG A 186 9.53 13.48 8.27
C ARG A 186 8.46 12.64 7.59
N ILE A 187 7.27 12.60 8.18
CA ILE A 187 6.15 11.84 7.64
C ILE A 187 5.41 12.75 6.64
N VAL A 188 5.37 12.35 5.37
CA VAL A 188 4.71 13.10 4.29
C VAL A 188 3.54 12.31 3.68
N ALA A 189 2.58 13.03 3.11
CA ALA A 189 1.42 12.41 2.45
C ALA A 189 1.78 11.83 1.07
N PRO A 190 1.60 10.52 0.82
CA PRO A 190 1.92 9.91 -0.47
C PRO A 190 0.94 10.29 -1.60
N MET A 191 -0.25 10.78 -1.24
CA MET A 191 -1.27 11.25 -2.17
C MET A 191 -2.11 12.36 -1.52
N ALA A 192 -2.80 13.15 -2.35
CA ALA A 192 -3.78 14.12 -1.85
C ALA A 192 -5.07 13.41 -1.40
N GLY A 193 -5.69 13.92 -0.33
CA GLY A 193 -6.90 13.34 0.26
C GLY A 193 -7.23 13.96 1.61
N GLU A 194 -8.21 13.38 2.30
CA GLU A 194 -8.64 13.79 3.64
C GLU A 194 -8.11 12.80 4.69
N VAL A 195 -7.65 13.30 5.84
CA VAL A 195 -7.17 12.47 6.95
C VAL A 195 -8.35 11.78 7.63
N THR A 196 -8.49 10.46 7.44
CA THR A 196 -9.62 9.70 7.99
C THR A 196 -9.44 9.30 9.45
N GLN A 197 -8.22 8.96 9.86
CA GLN A 197 -7.93 8.46 11.21
C GLN A 197 -6.47 8.71 11.57
N ILE A 198 -6.22 9.02 12.83
CA ILE A 198 -4.88 9.13 13.42
C ILE A 198 -4.75 8.03 14.47
N THR A 199 -3.87 7.05 14.21
CA THR A 199 -3.66 5.91 15.13
C THR A 199 -2.65 6.25 16.23
N THR A 200 -1.65 7.07 15.92
CA THR A 200 -0.57 7.44 16.85
C THR A 200 -0.70 8.92 17.21
N LEU A 201 -0.76 9.20 18.51
CA LEU A 201 -0.84 10.56 19.03
C LEU A 201 0.55 11.18 19.22
N GLN A 202 0.62 12.51 19.14
CA GLN A 202 1.83 13.26 19.47
C GLN A 202 2.33 12.91 20.87
N GLY A 203 3.63 12.68 20.99
CA GLY A 203 4.30 12.24 22.23
C GLY A 203 4.38 10.72 22.40
N GLN A 204 3.70 9.91 21.58
CA GLN A 204 3.87 8.46 21.61
C GLN A 204 5.16 8.03 20.88
N THR A 205 5.77 6.96 21.38
CA THR A 205 6.93 6.33 20.73
C THR A 205 6.47 5.34 19.68
N VAL A 206 6.97 5.50 18.47
CA VAL A 206 6.74 4.58 17.35
C VAL A 206 7.99 3.72 17.18
N ILE A 207 7.77 2.43 16.98
CA ILE A 207 8.81 1.48 16.58
C ILE A 207 8.53 1.13 15.12
N ALA A 208 9.51 1.33 14.24
CA ALA A 208 9.39 0.92 12.85
C ALA A 208 9.24 -0.60 12.78
N ALA A 209 8.33 -1.06 11.92
CA ALA A 209 8.05 -2.47 11.68
C ALA A 209 8.91 -3.03 10.54
#